data_AF-A0A968DHG2-F1
#
_entry.id   AF-A0A968DHG2-F1
#
_cell.length_a   1.000
_cell.length_b   1.000
_cell.length_c   1.000
_cell.angle_alpha   90.00
_cell.angle_beta   90.00
_cell.angle_gamma   90.00
#
_symmetry.space_group_name_H-M   'P 1'
#
loop_
_entity.id
_entity.type
_entity.pdbx_description
1 polymer ?
#
loop_
_entity_poly.entity_id
_entity_poly.type
_entity_poly.pdbx_seq_one_letter_code
_entity_poly.pdbx_strand_id
1 'polypeptide(L)' 'MAFHRLYFHLIWATKNREYLIQPNIEKRLYSYLVNKAAELGVYTYAINGWYDHIHLVVAIPPKH' A
#
# COMPACT_ATOMS: atom_id res chain seq x y z
N MET A 1 13.99 -17.80 17.38
CA MET A 1 13.47 -16.77 16.46
C MET A 1 13.59 -15.42 17.15
N ALA A 2 14.15 -14.42 16.48
CA ALA A 2 14.21 -13.07 17.02
C ALA A 2 12.82 -12.43 16.98
N PHE A 3 12.47 -11.70 18.03
CA PHE A 3 11.27 -10.88 18.03
C PHE A 3 11.43 -9.70 17.07
N HIS A 4 10.44 -9.46 16.21
CA HIS A 4 10.44 -8.33 15.28
C HIS A 4 9.06 -7.67 15.20
N ARG A 5 9.06 -6.34 15.00
CA ARG A 5 7.88 -5.55 14.64
C ARG A 5 8.31 -4.42 13.70
N LEU A 6 8.22 -4.68 12.40
CA LEU A 6 8.67 -3.75 11.36
C LEU A 6 7.45 -3.08 10.74
N TYR A 7 7.41 -1.75 10.81
CA TYR A 7 6.33 -0.92 10.28
C TYR A 7 6.88 -0.02 9.18
N PHE A 8 6.19 0.05 8.05
CA PHE A 8 6.61 0.84 6.91
C PHE A 8 5.49 1.76 6.44
N HIS A 9 5.87 2.98 6.07
CA HIS A 9 5.03 3.89 5.31
C HIS A 9 5.52 3.90 3.86
N LEU A 10 4.80 3.19 3.00
CA LEU A 10 5.14 3.03 1.60
C LEU A 10 4.34 4.02 0.76
N ILE A 11 5.02 4.67 -0.19
CA ILE A 11 4.45 5.75 -1.00
C ILE A 11 4.85 5.53 -2.46
N TRP A 12 3.88 5.59 -3.36
CA TRP A 12 4.11 5.54 -4.79
C TRP A 12 3.31 6.65 -5.48
N ALA A 13 3.92 7.28 -6.48
CA ALA A 13 3.26 8.23 -7.34
C ALA A 13 2.87 7.58 -8.67
N THR A 14 1.84 8.11 -9.32
CA THR A 14 1.53 7.84 -10.73
C THR A 14 2.69 8.30 -11.61
N LYS A 15 2.77 7.76 -12.84
CA LYS A 15 3.76 8.20 -13.82
C LYS A 15 3.62 9.70 -14.04
N ASN A 16 4.74 10.43 -13.97
CA ASN A 16 4.79 11.89 -14.10
C ASN A 16 3.88 12.68 -13.14
N ARG A 17 3.39 12.06 -12.04
CA ARG A 17 2.38 12.64 -11.14
C ARG A 17 1.08 13.04 -11.84
N GLU A 18 0.71 12.32 -12.89
CA GLU A 18 -0.58 12.50 -13.56
C GLU A 18 -1.74 12.14 -12.63
N TYR A 19 -2.86 12.87 -12.74
CA TYR A 19 -4.01 12.72 -11.84
C TYR A 19 -4.88 11.52 -12.27
N LEU A 20 -4.33 10.31 -12.16
CA LEU A 20 -4.94 9.08 -12.67
C LEU A 20 -5.75 8.32 -11.61
N ILE A 21 -5.58 8.63 -10.31
CA ILE A 21 -6.34 8.01 -9.22
C ILE A 21 -7.64 8.80 -9.06
N GLN A 22 -8.53 8.62 -10.03
CA GLN A 22 -9.86 9.23 -10.04
C GLN A 22 -10.84 8.40 -9.19
N PRO A 23 -11.97 8.97 -8.72
CA PRO A 23 -12.91 8.26 -7.84
C PRO A 23 -13.44 6.92 -8.37
N ASN A 24 -13.54 6.77 -9.70
CA ASN A 24 -13.92 5.53 -10.36
C ASN A 24 -12.84 4.42 -10.32
N ILE A 25 -11.57 4.79 -10.09
CA ILE A 25 -10.41 3.89 -10.00
C ILE A 25 -10.03 3.64 -8.54
N GLU A 26 -10.09 4.65 -7.68
CA GLU A 26 -9.59 4.65 -6.31
C GLU A 26 -10.08 3.44 -5.51
N LYS A 27 -11.40 3.22 -5.45
CA LYS A 27 -11.98 2.12 -4.67
C LYS A 27 -11.45 0.74 -5.11
N ARG A 28 -11.31 0.52 -6.42
CA ARG A 28 -10.78 -0.75 -6.95
C ARG A 28 -9.28 -0.87 -6.72
N LEU A 29 -8.54 0.22 -6.88
CA LEU A 29 -7.11 0.29 -6.64
C LEU A 29 -6.78 -0.04 -5.18
N TYR A 30 -7.51 0.54 -4.23
CA TYR A 30 -7.28 0.31 -2.80
C TYR A 30 -7.55 -1.14 -2.42
N SER A 31 -8.68 -1.71 -2.84
CA SER A 31 -8.98 -3.12 -2.61
C SER A 31 -7.92 -4.04 -3.22
N TYR A 32 -7.45 -3.73 -4.43
CA TYR A 32 -6.40 -4.51 -5.09
C TYR A 32 -5.09 -4.49 -4.28
N LEU A 33 -4.65 -3.32 -3.80
CA LEU A 33 -3.40 -3.18 -3.04
C LEU A 33 -3.46 -3.89 -1.70
N VAL A 34 -4.59 -3.79 -0.98
CA VAL A 34 -4.80 -4.50 0.28
C VAL A 34 -4.77 -6.02 0.06
N ASN A 35 -5.47 -6.52 -0.96
CA ASN A 35 -5.47 -7.95 -1.30
C ASN A 35 -4.07 -8.43 -1.70
N LYS A 36 -3.34 -7.66 -2.52
CA LYS A 36 -1.97 -7.99 -2.93
C LYS A 36 -1.01 -8.02 -1.74
N ALA A 37 -1.14 -7.10 -0.79
CA ALA A 37 -0.35 -7.13 0.44
C ALA A 37 -0.63 -8.41 1.25
N ALA A 38 -1.90 -8.79 1.40
CA ALA A 38 -2.30 -10.01 2.09
C ALA A 38 -1.72 -11.27 1.40
N GLU A 39 -1.79 -11.36 0.07
CA GLU A 39 -1.17 -12.46 -0.71
C GLU A 39 0.34 -12.59 -0.45
N LEU A 40 1.03 -11.49 -0.16
CA LEU A 40 2.46 -11.47 0.14
C LEU A 40 2.80 -11.79 1.61
N GLY A 41 1.79 -11.96 2.46
CA GLY A 41 1.92 -12.12 3.91
C GLY A 41 2.20 -10.81 4.64
N VAL A 42 1.82 -9.67 4.06
CA VAL A 42 1.98 -8.33 4.61
C VAL A 42 0.65 -7.86 5.22
N TYR A 43 0.69 -7.37 6.45
CA TYR A 43 -0.49 -6.82 7.11
C TYR A 43 -0.64 -5.34 6.77
N THR A 44 -1.83 -4.91 6.35
CA THR A 44 -2.13 -3.49 6.05
C THR A 44 -2.92 -2.86 7.19
N TYR A 45 -2.40 -1.77 7.76
CA TYR A 45 -3.07 -0.98 8.79
C TYR A 45 -3.93 0.12 8.21
N ALA A 46 -3.42 0.80 7.18
CA ALA A 46 -4.11 1.91 6.54
C ALA A 46 -3.71 2.02 5.08
N ILE A 47 -4.66 2.48 4.27
CA ILE A 47 -4.45 2.87 2.87
C ILE A 47 -5.18 4.18 2.64
N ASN A 48 -4.52 5.11 1.97
CA ASN A 48 -5.09 6.38 1.52
C ASN A 48 -4.30 6.89 0.31
N GLY A 49 -4.65 8.06 -0.22
CA GLY A 49 -3.96 8.65 -1.34
C GLY A 49 -4.57 9.96 -1.77
N TRP A 50 -4.08 10.44 -2.91
CA TRP A 50 -4.60 11.57 -3.65
C TRP A 50 -4.61 11.22 -5.13
N TYR A 51 -4.94 12.18 -6.00
CA TYR A 51 -5.07 11.93 -7.44
C TYR A 51 -3.81 11.39 -8.13
N ASP A 52 -2.62 11.69 -7.59
CA ASP A 52 -1.33 11.34 -8.19
C ASP A 52 -0.46 10.40 -7.33
N HIS A 53 -0.92 9.97 -6.15
CA HIS A 53 -0.13 9.09 -5.29
C HIS A 53 -0.96 8.31 -4.27
N ILE A 54 -0.37 7.23 -3.74
CA ILE A 54 -0.95 6.38 -2.71
C ILE A 54 0.00 6.24 -1.52
N HIS A 55 -0.59 6.03 -0.35
CA HIS A 55 0.07 5.77 0.92
C HIS A 55 -0.43 4.46 1.51
N LEU A 56 0.50 3.57 1.89
CA LEU A 56 0.20 2.35 2.65
C LEU A 56 0.99 2.35 3.96
N VAL A 57 0.30 2.08 5.06
CA VAL A 57 0.91 1.76 6.36
C VAL A 57 0.81 0.25 6.54
N VAL A 58 1.94 -0.44 6.61
CA VAL A 58 2.00 -1.91 6.63
C VAL A 58 2.97 -2.45 7.67
N ALA A 59 2.74 -3.68 8.11
CA ALA A 59 3.76 -4.50 8.76
C ALA A 59 4.26 -5.60 7.82
N ILE A 60 5.57 -5.60 7.58
CA ILE A 60 6.26 -6.56 6.70
C ILE A 60 7.17 -7.42 7.57
N PRO A 61 6.90 -8.74 7.68
CA PRO A 61 7.83 -9.65 8.34
C PRO A 61 9.15 -9.73 7.57
N PRO A 62 10.31 -9.79 8.25
CA PRO A 62 11.56 -10.13 7.58
C PRO A 62 11.43 -11.57 7.05
N LYS A 63 11.83 -11.76 5.79
CA LYS A 63 12.06 -13.09 5.22
C LYS A 63 13.56 -13.18 5.01
N HIS A 64 14.18 -14.22 5.60
CA HIS A 64 15.62 -14.51 5.68
C HIS A 64 16.34 -13.90 6.89
#